data_AF-A0A395X783-F1
#
_entry.id   AF-A0A395X783-F1
#
_cell.length_a   1.000
_cell.length_b   1.000
_cell.length_c   1.000
_cell.angle_alpha   90.00
_cell.angle_beta   90.00
_cell.angle_gamma   90.00
#
_symmetry.space_group_name_H-M   'P 1'
#
loop_
_entity.id
_entity.type
_entity.pdbx_description
1 polymer ?
#
loop_
_entity_poly.entity_id
_entity_poly.type
_entity_poly.pdbx_seq_one_letter_code
_entity_poly.pdbx_strand_id
1 'polypeptide(L)' 'MSRLIDADKIIDSLGNSDMDFAIGAVIDEQPTVFDVDKVISELKRDKFIESECILSDVHQGYNAGLSRAIEIVKGGGVE' A
#
# COMPACT_ATOMS: atom_id res chain seq x y z
N MET A 1 15.99 1.50 -2.17
CA MET A 1 15.15 2.08 -1.11
C MET A 1 14.70 3.47 -1.54
N SER A 2 13.55 3.60 -2.18
CA SER A 2 12.83 4.88 -2.16
C SER A 2 11.91 4.79 -0.96
N ARG A 3 12.29 5.44 0.13
CA ARG A 3 11.53 5.36 1.39
C ARG A 3 10.20 6.08 1.19
N LEU A 4 9.09 5.39 1.47
CA LEU A 4 7.89 6.09 1.96
C LEU A 4 8.36 6.83 3.22
N ILE A 5 8.16 8.14 3.25
CA ILE A 5 8.72 8.99 4.31
C ILE A 5 8.23 8.48 5.66
N ASP A 6 9.15 8.31 6.59
CA ASP A 6 8.83 7.96 7.97
C ASP A 6 8.42 9.26 8.67
N ALA A 7 7.12 9.54 8.64
CA ALA A 7 6.51 10.76 9.17
C ALA A 7 6.87 10.99 10.64
N ASP A 8 6.82 9.93 11.45
CA ASP A 8 7.15 9.98 12.87
C ASP A 8 8.61 10.36 13.09
N LYS A 9 9.55 9.78 12.31
CA LYS A 9 10.96 10.20 12.38
C LYS A 9 11.18 11.66 11.97
N ILE A 10 10.38 12.21 11.07
CA ILE A 10 10.45 13.64 10.73
C ILE A 10 9.94 14.49 11.88
N ILE A 11 8.80 14.15 12.47
CA ILE A 11 8.22 14.86 13.62
C ILE A 11 9.17 14.81 14.83
N ASP A 12 9.71 13.63 15.14
CA ASP A 12 10.69 13.44 16.21
C ASP A 12 11.96 14.27 16.00
N SER A 13 12.37 14.45 14.74
CA SER A 13 13.55 15.26 14.39
C SER A 13 13.31 16.76 14.53
N LEU A 14 12.06 17.22 14.61
CA LEU A 14 11.69 18.63 14.83
C LEU A 14 11.68 19.01 16.33
N GLY A 15 11.78 18.03 17.23
CA GLY A 15 11.70 18.24 18.68
C GLY A 15 10.36 18.82 19.13
N ASN A 16 10.28 19.38 20.34
CA ASN A 16 9.06 20.03 20.87
C ASN A 16 8.92 21.51 20.44
N SER A 17 9.32 21.84 19.21
CA SER A 17 9.23 23.21 18.70
C SER A 17 7.83 23.46 18.14
N ASP A 18 7.28 24.67 18.16
CA ASP A 18 5.94 24.94 17.56
C ASP A 18 5.80 24.50 16.08
N MET A 19 6.92 24.25 15.40
CA MET A 19 7.00 23.71 14.05
C MET A 19 6.66 22.21 13.99
N ASP A 20 6.81 21.46 15.08
CA ASP A 20 6.37 20.07 15.23
C ASP A 20 4.86 19.93 15.02
N PHE A 21 4.10 20.85 15.60
CA PHE A 21 2.65 20.86 15.61
C PHE A 21 2.13 21.26 14.24
N ALA A 22 2.74 22.29 13.64
CA ALA A 22 2.39 22.76 12.30
C ALA A 22 2.72 21.73 11.22
N ILE A 23 3.91 21.13 11.26
CA ILE A 23 4.32 20.12 10.28
C ILE A 23 3.60 18.80 10.50
N GLY A 24 3.40 18.38 11.76
CA GLY A 24 2.63 17.18 12.11
C GLY A 24 1.20 17.25 11.57
N ALA A 25 0.51 18.38 11.77
CA ALA A 25 -0.84 18.58 11.22
C ALA A 25 -0.88 18.51 9.69
N VAL A 26 0.11 19.09 9.00
CA VAL A 26 0.17 19.02 7.53
C VAL A 26 0.45 17.61 7.02
N ILE A 27 1.31 16.87 7.72
CA ILE A 27 1.65 15.47 7.41
C ILE A 27 0.43 14.56 7.62
N ASP A 28 -0.31 14.75 8.73
CA ASP A 28 -1.53 14.00 9.02
C ASP A 28 -2.63 14.25 7.98
N GLU A 29 -2.68 15.45 7.38
CA GLU A 29 -3.60 15.82 6.31
C GLU A 29 -3.13 15.42 4.90
N GLN A 30 -1.88 14.96 4.73
CA GLN A 30 -1.39 14.57 3.41
C GLN A 30 -2.02 13.25 2.94
N PRO A 31 -2.41 13.14 1.66
CA PRO A 31 -2.85 11.88 1.04
C PRO A 31 -1.70 10.89 0.80
N THR A 32 -0.57 11.05 1.50
CA THR A 32 0.65 10.22 1.37
C THR A 32 0.47 8.79 1.85
N VAL A 33 -0.66 8.48 2.50
CA VAL A 33 -1.13 7.11 2.65
C VAL A 33 -1.84 6.73 1.36
N PHE A 34 -1.22 5.86 0.55
CA PHE A 34 -2.00 5.16 -0.46
C PHE A 34 -3.16 4.48 0.27
N ASP A 35 -4.39 4.73 -0.19
CA ASP A 35 -5.55 4.02 0.31
C ASP A 35 -5.36 2.54 -0.03
N VAL A 36 -4.91 1.80 0.97
CA VAL A 36 -4.59 0.37 0.88
C VAL A 36 -5.81 -0.40 0.41
N ASP A 37 -7.00 -0.02 0.86
CA ASP A 37 -8.25 -0.65 0.47
C ASP A 37 -8.58 -0.38 -1.00
N LYS A 38 -8.32 0.85 -1.47
CA LYS A 38 -8.46 1.19 -2.90
C LYS A 38 -7.49 0.42 -3.77
N VAL A 39 -6.21 0.29 -3.37
CA VAL A 39 -5.21 -0.49 -4.11
C VAL A 39 -5.60 -1.96 -4.15
N ILE A 40 -6.04 -2.54 -3.03
CA ILE A 40 -6.51 -3.92 -2.96
C ILE A 40 -7.77 -4.12 -3.82
N SER A 41 -8.67 -3.14 -3.86
CA SER A 41 -9.88 -3.18 -4.68
C SER A 41 -9.55 -3.24 -6.17
N GLU A 42 -8.65 -2.39 -6.65
CA GLU A 42 -8.19 -2.41 -8.05
C GLU A 42 -7.51 -3.75 -8.40
N LEU A 43 -6.63 -4.26 -7.52
CA LEU A 43 -5.97 -5.56 -7.73
C LEU A 43 -6.95 -6.75 -7.75
N LYS A 44 -8.07 -6.66 -7.03
CA LYS A 44 -9.12 -7.69 -7.04
C LYS A 44 -10.00 -7.59 -8.29
N ARG A 45 -10.22 -6.39 -8.83
CA ARG A 45 -11.03 -6.15 -10.03
C ARG A 45 -10.50 -6.91 -11.24
N ASP A 46 -9.17 -7.00 -11.36
CA ASP A 46 -8.50 -7.66 -12.48
C ASP A 46 -8.33 -9.17 -12.29
N LYS A 47 -8.70 -9.73 -11.14
CA LYS A 47 -8.65 -11.19 -10.95
C LYS A 47 -9.66 -11.88 -11.86
N PHE A 48 -9.21 -12.89 -12.59
CA PHE A 48 -10.11 -13.75 -13.35
C PHE A 48 -10.98 -14.54 -12.38
N ILE A 49 -12.30 -14.39 -12.53
CA ILE A 49 -13.29 -15.19 -11.81
C ILE A 49 -13.22 -16.62 -12.37
N GLU A 50 -13.00 -17.61 -11.51
CA GLU A 50 -13.08 -19.03 -11.87
C GLU A 50 -14.49 -19.35 -12.37
N SER A 51 -14.70 -19.24 -13.67
CA SER A 51 -15.95 -19.67 -14.31
C SER A 51 -15.74 -21.06 -14.89
N GLU A 52 -16.08 -22.08 -14.12
CA GLU A 52 -16.36 -23.50 -14.45
C GLU A 52 -15.40 -24.29 -15.38
N CYS A 53 -14.37 -23.68 -15.95
CA CYS A 53 -13.40 -24.34 -16.81
C CYS A 53 -12.00 -23.94 -16.34
N ILE A 54 -11.18 -24.96 -16.08
CA ILE A 54 -9.81 -24.87 -15.57
C ILE A 54 -9.10 -23.66 -16.19
N LEU A 55 -8.74 -22.69 -15.35
CA LEU A 55 -7.92 -21.55 -15.76
C LEU A 55 -6.63 -22.10 -16.38
N SER A 56 -6.27 -21.60 -17.57
CA SER A 56 -4.98 -21.91 -18.18
C SER A 56 -3.84 -21.59 -17.20
N ASP A 57 -2.70 -22.24 -17.35
CA ASP A 57 -1.50 -21.98 -16.54
C ASP A 57 -1.14 -20.47 -16.52
N VAL A 58 -1.44 -19.77 -17.62
CA VAL A 58 -1.28 -18.32 -17.74
C VAL A 58 -2.22 -17.57 -16.79
N HIS A 59 -3.51 -17.92 -16.76
CA HIS A 59 -4.46 -17.27 -15.86
C HIS A 59 -4.20 -17.61 -14.39
N GLN A 60 -3.75 -18.83 -14.08
CA GLN A 60 -3.34 -19.22 -12.73
C GLN A 60 -2.13 -18.39 -12.27
N GLY A 61 -1.10 -18.28 -13.11
CA GLY A 61 0.07 -17.46 -12.83
C GLY A 61 -0.27 -15.99 -12.64
N TYR A 62 -1.18 -15.45 -13.45
CA TYR A 62 -1.67 -14.08 -13.33
C TYR A 62 -2.42 -13.84 -12.00
N ASN A 63 -3.36 -14.71 -11.65
CA ASN A 63 -4.10 -14.63 -10.39
C ASN A 63 -3.18 -14.83 -9.16
N ALA A 64 -2.18 -15.70 -9.26
CA ALA A 64 -1.17 -15.89 -8.23
C ALA A 64 -0.33 -14.62 -8.03
N GLY A 65 0.07 -13.97 -9.13
CA GLY A 65 0.78 -12.68 -9.11
C GLY A 65 -0.03 -11.58 -8.43
N LEU A 66 -1.30 -11.40 -8.81
CA LEU A 66 -2.20 -10.44 -8.17
C LEU A 66 -2.42 -10.75 -6.69
N SER A 67 -2.53 -12.04 -6.33
CA SER A 67 -2.65 -12.45 -4.92
C SER A 67 -1.40 -12.09 -4.13
N ARG A 68 -0.22 -12.35 -4.68
CA ARG A 68 1.06 -11.96 -4.04
C ARG A 68 1.18 -10.44 -3.90
N ALA A 69 0.78 -9.68 -4.92
CA ALA A 69 0.77 -8.22 -4.86
C ALA A 69 -0.16 -7.70 -3.74
N ILE A 70 -1.36 -8.28 -3.59
CA ILE A 70 -2.27 -7.94 -2.48
C ILE A 70 -1.62 -8.22 -1.13
N GLU A 71 -0.98 -9.37 -0.96
CA GLU A 71 -0.32 -9.71 0.32
C GLU A 71 0.87 -8.79 0.62
N ILE A 72 1.66 -8.40 -0.39
CA ILE A 72 2.72 -7.40 -0.24
C ILE A 72 2.16 -6.06 0.22
N VAL A 73 1.06 -5.61 -0.38
CA VAL A 73 0.40 -4.33 -0.04
C VAL A 73 -0.16 -4.37 1.39
N LYS A 74 -0.81 -5.48 1.79
CA LYS A 74 -1.26 -5.68 3.18
C LYS A 74 -0.11 -5.73 4.17
N GLY A 75 1.01 -6.35 3.79
CA GLY A 75 2.21 -6.49 4.60
C GLY A 75 3.12 -5.27 4.57
N GLY A 76 2.76 -4.19 3.86
CA GLY A 76 3.58 -2.98 3.75
C GLY A 76 4.93 -3.17 3.02
N GLY A 77 5.13 -4.30 2.34
CA GLY A 77 6.36 -4.60 1.59
C GLY A 77 7.63 -4.76 2.44
N VAL A 78 7.52 -5.28 3.67
CA VAL A 78 8.63 -5.39 4.64
C VAL A 78 9.31 -6.77 4.65
N GLU A 79 9.10 -7.59 3.61
CA GLU A 79 9.89 -8.80 3.36
C GLU A 79 11.14 -8.52 2.52
#